data_AF-A0AAE1KR33-F1
#
_entry.id   AF-A0AAE1KR33-F1
#
_cell.length_a   1.000
_cell.length_b   1.000
_cell.length_c   1.000
_cell.angle_alpha   90.00
_cell.angle_beta   90.00
_cell.angle_gamma   90.00
#
_symmetry.space_group_name_H-M   'P 1'
#
loop_
_entity.id
_entity.type
_entity.pdbx_description
1 polymer ?
#
loop_
_entity_poly.entity_id
_entity_poly.type
_entity_poly.pdbx_seq_one_letter_code
_entity_poly.pdbx_strand_id
1 'polypeptide(L)'
;MNKERLTLLLCANASGRHRIKLFVIGKSKNPRALNGITSLPVIYDAQNNAWMSAALFKEWYFTHFVPSIKAHFKKIGLPEDSKCVLLLDNCSPHPPAHELVSGNIFVTYLPANVTSLIQPMDQGICQKLKESYKKSFTTRLINSTDSVKDLQRKFNIKNAIYFSALAWEDVKDSTLMNSWRKL
;
A
#
# COMPACT_ATOMS: atom_id res chain seq x y z
N MET A 1 18.04 -18.31 -7.04
CA MET A 1 17.14 -17.43 -6.25
C MET A 1 15.96 -17.06 -7.14
N ASN A 2 14.74 -17.46 -6.79
CA ASN A 2 13.57 -17.06 -7.57
C ASN A 2 13.33 -15.56 -7.31
N LYS A 3 13.53 -14.71 -8.32
CA LYS A 3 13.29 -13.25 -8.22
C LYS A 3 11.78 -12.99 -8.25
N GLU A 4 11.10 -13.34 -7.16
CA GLU A 4 9.74 -12.88 -6.91
C GLU A 4 9.77 -11.41 -6.49
N ARG A 5 8.93 -10.60 -7.13
CA ARG A 5 8.78 -9.17 -6.86
C ARG A 5 7.33 -8.93 -6.48
N LEU A 6 7.15 -8.09 -5.47
CA LEU A 6 5.87 -7.49 -5.12
C LEU A 6 6.01 -5.97 -5.19
N THR A 7 4.98 -5.31 -5.69
CA THR A 7 4.79 -3.86 -5.55
C THR A 7 3.70 -3.61 -4.52
N LEU A 8 3.93 -2.64 -3.63
CA LEU A 8 2.98 -2.24 -2.59
C LEU A 8 2.56 -0.79 -2.84
N LEU A 9 1.25 -0.52 -2.90
CA LEU A 9 0.71 0.83 -2.88
C LEU A 9 0.14 1.12 -1.50
N LEU A 10 0.62 2.22 -0.91
CA LEU A 10 0.28 2.72 0.42
C LEU A 10 -0.56 3.99 0.27
N CYS A 11 -1.60 4.15 1.11
CA CYS A 11 -2.40 5.37 1.14
C CYS A 11 -2.99 5.57 2.54
N ALA A 12 -2.85 6.78 3.09
CA ALA A 12 -3.37 7.16 4.39
C ALA A 12 -3.65 8.66 4.43
N ASN A 13 -4.51 9.09 5.35
CA ASN A 13 -4.86 10.50 5.50
C ASN A 13 -3.92 11.27 6.45
N ALA A 14 -3.99 12.60 6.40
CA ALA A 14 -3.16 13.49 7.19
C ALA A 14 -3.30 13.35 8.72
N SER A 15 -4.49 12.93 9.20
CA SER A 15 -4.71 12.72 10.62
C SER A 15 -4.17 11.39 11.14
N GLY A 16 -3.72 10.49 10.25
CA GLY A 16 -3.30 9.13 10.59
C GLY A 16 -4.44 8.16 10.94
N ARG A 17 -5.68 8.65 11.07
CA ARG A 17 -6.85 7.88 11.52
C ARG A 17 -7.54 7.06 10.45
N HIS A 18 -7.15 7.24 9.19
CA HIS A 18 -7.65 6.45 8.08
C HIS A 18 -6.50 6.01 7.17
N ARG A 19 -6.44 4.70 6.95
CA ARG A 19 -5.49 4.03 6.06
C ARG A 19 -6.30 3.19 5.09
N ILE A 20 -5.90 3.22 3.83
CA ILE A 20 -6.45 2.32 2.82
C ILE A 20 -5.79 0.95 3.00
N LYS A 21 -6.56 -0.12 2.79
CA LYS A 21 -6.04 -1.49 2.78
C LYS A 21 -4.91 -1.59 1.75
N LEU A 22 -3.80 -2.22 2.12
CA LEU A 22 -2.62 -2.33 1.28
C LEU A 22 -2.97 -2.98 -0.07
N PHE A 23 -2.57 -2.35 -1.18
CA PHE A 23 -2.72 -2.93 -2.52
C PHE A 23 -1.40 -3.56 -2.96
N VAL A 24 -1.42 -4.86 -3.24
CA VAL A 24 -0.23 -5.67 -3.52
C VAL A 24 -0.32 -6.25 -4.93
N ILE A 25 0.69 -5.96 -5.74
CA ILE A 25 0.80 -6.48 -7.10
C ILE A 25 1.88 -7.54 -7.16
N GLY A 26 1.50 -8.77 -7.51
CA GLY A 26 2.44 -9.85 -7.82
C GLY A 26 2.54 -10.15 -9.32
N LYS A 27 3.28 -11.21 -9.67
CA LYS A 27 3.47 -11.63 -11.06
C LYS A 27 2.31 -12.46 -11.63
N SER A 28 1.68 -13.29 -10.80
CA SER A 28 0.67 -14.26 -11.21
C SER A 28 -0.64 -13.95 -10.51
N LYS A 29 -1.75 -13.99 -11.25
CA LYS A 29 -3.09 -13.78 -10.70
C LYS A 29 -3.44 -14.81 -9.62
N ASN A 30 -3.00 -16.06 -9.81
CA ASN A 30 -3.24 -17.17 -8.90
C ASN A 30 -1.92 -17.86 -8.54
N PRO A 31 -1.11 -17.29 -7.64
CA PRO A 31 0.13 -17.91 -7.18
C PRO A 31 -0.19 -19.22 -6.44
N ARG A 32 0.57 -20.29 -6.73
CA ARG A 32 0.38 -21.60 -6.07
C ARG A 32 0.39 -21.52 -4.54
N ALA A 33 1.21 -20.66 -3.97
CA ALA A 33 1.31 -20.47 -2.52
C ALA A 33 0.08 -19.78 -1.88
N LEU A 34 -0.82 -19.22 -2.69
CA LEU A 34 -2.10 -18.65 -2.23
C LEU A 34 -3.30 -19.57 -2.52
N ASN A 35 -3.07 -20.75 -3.08
CA ASN A 35 -4.15 -21.68 -3.39
C ASN A 35 -4.89 -22.11 -2.11
N GLY A 36 -6.23 -22.15 -2.17
CA GLY A 36 -7.08 -22.46 -1.03
C GLY A 36 -7.24 -21.35 0.02
N ILE A 37 -6.61 -20.17 -0.17
CA ILE A 37 -6.81 -19.02 0.72
C ILE A 37 -8.06 -18.26 0.25
N THR A 38 -9.07 -18.18 1.11
CA THR A 38 -10.36 -17.52 0.80
C THR A 38 -10.34 -16.01 1.05
N SER A 39 -9.45 -15.52 1.91
CA SER A 39 -9.34 -14.10 2.24
C SER A 39 -7.90 -13.71 2.53
N LEU A 40 -7.47 -12.57 1.96
CA LEU A 40 -6.15 -11.98 2.20
C LEU A 40 -6.26 -10.72 3.06
N PRO A 41 -5.25 -10.44 3.91
CA PRO A 41 -5.20 -9.21 4.70
C PRO A 41 -4.87 -7.97 3.85
N VAL A 42 -4.66 -8.15 2.54
CA VAL A 42 -4.39 -7.09 1.55
C VAL A 42 -5.43 -7.16 0.42
N ILE A 43 -5.44 -6.14 -0.44
CA ILE A 43 -6.00 -6.27 -1.78
C ILE A 43 -4.87 -6.82 -2.66
N TYR A 44 -5.13 -7.86 -3.44
CA TYR A 44 -4.12 -8.49 -4.29
C TYR A 44 -4.54 -8.42 -5.75
N ASP A 45 -3.59 -8.03 -6.59
CA ASP A 45 -3.72 -8.12 -8.04
C ASP A 45 -2.40 -8.59 -8.67
N ALA A 46 -2.39 -8.78 -9.98
CA ALA A 46 -1.22 -9.28 -10.69
C ALA A 46 -0.97 -8.57 -12.01
N GLN A 47 0.31 -8.33 -12.27
CA GLN A 47 0.84 -7.90 -13.55
C GLN A 47 2.11 -8.70 -13.84
N ASN A 48 2.34 -9.12 -15.09
CA ASN A 48 3.45 -10.02 -15.43
C ASN A 48 4.83 -9.53 -14.94
N ASN A 49 5.04 -8.20 -14.89
CA ASN A 49 6.26 -7.59 -14.40
C ASN A 49 6.24 -7.23 -12.89
N ALA A 50 5.07 -7.38 -12.24
CA ALA A 50 4.74 -6.98 -10.87
C ALA A 50 4.90 -5.49 -10.57
N TRP A 51 4.86 -4.63 -11.59
CA TRP A 51 4.84 -3.16 -11.44
C TRP A 51 3.40 -2.64 -11.41
N MET A 52 3.23 -1.39 -10.98
CA MET A 52 1.99 -0.64 -11.18
C MET A 52 1.81 -0.28 -12.67
N SER A 53 0.56 -0.21 -13.13
CA SER A 53 0.19 0.41 -14.41
C SER A 53 -0.95 1.41 -14.19
N ALA A 54 -1.15 2.31 -15.17
CA ALA A 54 -2.26 3.26 -15.15
C ALA A 54 -3.63 2.58 -15.03
N ALA A 55 -3.82 1.44 -15.70
CA ALA A 55 -5.05 0.67 -15.62
C ALA A 55 -5.29 0.13 -14.20
N LEU A 56 -4.27 -0.50 -13.59
CA LEU A 56 -4.37 -1.02 -12.22
C LEU A 56 -4.58 0.10 -11.19
N PHE A 57 -3.91 1.24 -11.38
CA PHE A 57 -4.09 2.39 -10.49
C PHE A 57 -5.52 2.94 -10.59
N LYS A 58 -6.05 3.08 -11.82
CA LYS A 58 -7.42 3.54 -12.06
C LYS A 58 -8.45 2.58 -11.46
N GLU A 59 -8.24 1.27 -11.63
CA GLU A 59 -9.06 0.26 -10.99
C GLU A 59 -9.03 0.41 -9.47
N TRP A 60 -7.83 0.43 -8.85
CA TRP A 60 -7.67 0.65 -7.41
C TRP A 60 -8.38 1.93 -6.93
N TYR A 61 -8.28 3.02 -7.69
CA TYR A 61 -8.91 4.30 -7.35
C TYR A 61 -10.43 4.16 -7.22
N PHE A 62 -11.09 3.59 -8.23
CA PHE A 62 -12.55 3.51 -8.26
C PHE A 62 -13.12 2.36 -7.43
N THR A 63 -12.43 1.22 -7.33
CA THR A 63 -12.95 0.02 -6.65
C THR A 63 -12.56 -0.06 -5.17
N HIS A 64 -11.50 0.62 -4.75
CA HIS A 64 -10.98 0.51 -3.39
C HIS A 64 -10.84 1.86 -2.69
N PHE A 65 -10.19 2.83 -3.31
CA PHE A 65 -9.97 4.15 -2.68
C PHE A 65 -11.30 4.89 -2.46
N VAL A 66 -12.07 5.14 -3.52
CA VAL A 66 -13.34 5.90 -3.43
C VAL A 66 -14.33 5.27 -2.42
N PRO A 67 -14.62 3.95 -2.46
CA PRO A 67 -15.50 3.33 -1.46
C PRO A 67 -14.96 3.43 -0.03
N SER A 68 -13.63 3.32 0.15
CA SER A 68 -13.00 3.43 1.48
C SER A 68 -13.16 4.83 2.07
N ILE A 69 -13.00 5.88 1.24
CA ILE A 69 -13.23 7.28 1.65
C ILE A 69 -14.68 7.51 2.03
N LYS A 70 -15.64 7.06 1.21
CA LYS A 70 -17.08 7.18 1.52
C LYS A 70 -17.47 6.47 2.82
N ALA A 71 -16.95 5.26 3.03
CA ALA A 71 -17.15 4.52 4.27
C ALA A 71 -16.51 5.25 5.48
N HIS A 72 -15.35 5.87 5.28
CA HIS A 72 -14.72 6.69 6.32
C HIS A 72 -15.55 7.92 6.67
N PHE A 73 -16.05 8.68 5.68
CA PHE A 73 -16.95 9.81 5.92
C PHE A 73 -18.16 9.42 6.74
N LYS A 74 -18.86 8.35 6.35
CA LYS A 74 -19.97 7.80 7.13
C LYS A 74 -19.56 7.45 8.55
N LYS A 75 -18.40 6.82 8.75
CA LYS A 75 -17.88 6.44 10.07
C LYS A 75 -17.63 7.65 10.97
N ILE A 76 -17.20 8.79 10.41
CA ILE A 76 -16.90 10.01 11.18
C ILE A 76 -18.03 11.04 11.16
N GLY A 77 -19.21 10.69 10.64
CA GLY A 77 -20.39 11.55 10.61
C GLY A 77 -20.34 12.68 9.56
N LEU A 78 -19.50 12.56 8.53
CA LEU A 78 -19.46 13.49 7.41
C LEU A 78 -20.42 13.07 6.28
N PRO A 79 -21.00 14.02 5.53
CA PRO A 79 -21.74 13.74 4.31
C PRO A 79 -20.93 12.90 3.30
N GLU A 80 -21.59 12.00 2.57
CA GLU A 80 -20.92 11.13 1.58
C GLU A 80 -20.27 11.92 0.44
N ASP A 81 -20.80 13.09 0.12
CA ASP A 81 -20.30 14.04 -0.86
C ASP A 81 -19.25 15.02 -0.31
N SER A 82 -18.72 14.77 0.90
CA SER A 82 -17.63 15.58 1.45
C SER A 82 -16.40 15.57 0.54
N LYS A 83 -15.63 16.66 0.61
CA LYS A 83 -14.44 16.84 -0.23
C LYS A 83 -13.28 15.96 0.23
N CYS A 84 -12.66 15.24 -0.70
CA CYS A 84 -11.43 14.50 -0.48
C CYS A 84 -10.44 14.78 -1.61
N VAL A 85 -9.17 15.02 -1.25
CA VAL A 85 -8.08 15.17 -2.21
C VAL A 85 -7.06 14.07 -1.97
N LEU A 86 -6.78 13.27 -3.01
CA LEU A 86 -5.65 12.34 -3.04
C LEU A 86 -4.44 13.06 -3.63
N LEU A 87 -3.37 13.18 -2.86
CA LEU A 87 -2.11 13.74 -3.32
C LEU A 87 -1.22 12.64 -3.92
N LEU A 88 -0.79 12.83 -5.16
CA LEU A 88 0.10 11.91 -5.87
C LEU A 88 1.42 12.59 -6.24
N ASP A 89 2.49 11.81 -6.24
CA ASP A 89 3.72 12.17 -6.93
C ASP A 89 3.59 12.01 -8.45
N ASN A 90 4.50 12.66 -9.16
CA ASN A 90 4.55 12.59 -10.62
C ASN A 90 5.27 11.31 -11.06
N CYS A 91 4.51 10.20 -11.13
CA CYS A 91 5.00 8.89 -11.50
C CYS A 91 4.25 8.39 -12.75
N SER A 92 4.97 7.74 -13.67
CA SER A 92 4.40 7.32 -14.97
C SER A 92 3.17 6.41 -14.90
N PRO A 93 2.96 5.55 -13.88
CA PRO A 93 1.75 4.76 -13.76
C PRO A 93 0.53 5.53 -13.25
N HIS A 94 0.64 6.82 -12.94
CA HIS A 94 -0.49 7.61 -12.44
C HIS A 94 -1.28 8.25 -13.60
N PRO A 95 -2.58 7.94 -13.77
CA PRO A 95 -3.41 8.54 -14.81
C PRO A 95 -3.58 10.07 -14.62
N PRO A 96 -3.84 10.84 -15.69
CA PRO A 96 -4.17 12.26 -15.57
C PRO A 96 -5.26 12.54 -14.52
N ALA A 97 -5.12 13.63 -13.74
CA ALA A 97 -6.03 13.92 -12.62
C ALA A 97 -7.52 13.97 -13.03
N HIS A 98 -7.82 14.45 -14.24
CA HIS A 98 -9.19 14.54 -14.75
C HIS A 98 -9.83 13.16 -15.01
N GLU A 99 -9.04 12.08 -15.10
CA GLU A 99 -9.54 10.71 -15.20
C GLU A 99 -9.81 10.07 -13.83
N LEU A 100 -9.39 10.73 -12.74
CA LEU A 100 -9.45 10.23 -11.37
C LEU A 100 -10.36 11.13 -10.53
N VAL A 101 -11.62 11.22 -10.93
CA VAL A 101 -12.64 12.06 -10.29
C VAL A 101 -13.89 11.23 -10.02
N SER A 102 -14.43 11.33 -8.80
CA SER A 102 -15.70 10.74 -8.40
C SER A 102 -16.44 11.71 -7.49
N GLY A 103 -17.25 12.60 -8.07
CA GLY A 103 -17.89 13.69 -7.32
C GLY A 103 -16.85 14.62 -6.69
N ASN A 104 -16.94 14.83 -5.37
CA ASN A 104 -16.01 15.69 -4.61
C ASN A 104 -14.72 14.97 -4.14
N ILE A 105 -14.48 13.74 -4.64
CA ILE A 105 -13.25 12.98 -4.42
C ILE A 105 -12.40 13.07 -5.69
N PHE A 106 -11.25 13.71 -5.61
CA PHE A 106 -10.38 13.97 -6.76
C PHE A 106 -8.89 13.92 -6.42
N VAL A 107 -8.06 13.98 -7.46
CA VAL A 107 -6.60 13.89 -7.37
C VAL A 107 -5.93 15.24 -7.62
N THR A 108 -4.87 15.53 -6.87
CA THR A 108 -3.93 16.61 -7.14
C THR A 108 -2.50 16.06 -7.16
N TYR A 109 -1.67 16.55 -8.08
CA TYR A 109 -0.26 16.19 -8.17
C TYR A 109 0.62 17.15 -7.39
N LEU A 110 1.61 16.60 -6.70
CA LEU A 110 2.68 17.38 -6.10
C LEU A 110 3.52 18.05 -7.20
N PRO A 111 4.09 19.24 -6.94
CA PRO A 111 4.98 19.88 -7.91
C PRO A 111 6.16 18.97 -8.26
N ALA A 112 6.58 19.04 -9.53
CA ALA A 112 7.74 18.29 -10.00
C ALA A 112 9.02 18.70 -9.23
N ASN A 113 10.00 17.80 -9.15
CA ASN A 113 11.33 18.00 -8.54
C ASN A 113 11.38 18.19 -7.01
N VAL A 114 10.24 18.39 -6.33
CA VAL A 114 10.19 18.50 -4.86
C VAL A 114 9.56 17.27 -4.19
N THR A 115 9.16 16.27 -4.97
CA THR A 115 8.50 15.05 -4.47
C THR A 115 9.26 14.40 -3.33
N SER A 116 10.57 14.16 -3.46
CA SER A 116 11.37 13.54 -2.40
C SER A 116 11.40 14.35 -1.09
N LEU A 117 11.14 15.65 -1.15
CA LEU A 117 11.14 16.55 0.00
C LEU A 117 9.80 16.59 0.72
N ILE A 118 8.68 16.50 -0.02
CA ILE A 118 7.34 16.76 0.52
C ILE A 118 6.38 15.57 0.45
N GLN A 119 6.67 14.55 -0.35
CA GLN A 119 5.79 13.39 -0.51
C GLN A 119 5.70 12.63 0.84
N PRO A 120 4.51 12.52 1.45
CA PRO A 120 4.40 12.02 2.82
C PRO A 120 4.83 10.56 3.00
N MET A 121 4.55 9.68 2.04
CA MET A 121 4.97 8.26 2.13
C MET A 121 6.50 8.10 2.19
N ASP A 122 7.23 9.02 1.57
CA ASP A 122 8.69 9.08 1.59
C ASP A 122 9.24 9.79 2.84
N GLN A 123 8.39 10.47 3.63
CA GLN A 123 8.76 11.05 4.93
C GLN A 123 8.71 10.04 6.09
N GLY A 124 9.29 8.85 5.86
CA GLY A 124 9.51 7.82 6.87
C GLY A 124 8.46 6.71 6.95
N ILE A 125 7.30 6.84 6.28
CA ILE A 125 6.28 5.78 6.26
C ILE A 125 6.82 4.52 5.56
N CYS A 126 7.31 4.68 4.32
CA CYS A 126 7.92 3.60 3.55
C CYS A 126 9.10 2.95 4.29
N GLN A 127 9.89 3.76 5.02
CA GLN A 127 10.99 3.27 5.84
C GLN A 127 10.47 2.40 7.00
N LYS A 128 9.49 2.89 7.77
CA LYS A 128 8.94 2.17 8.91
C LYS A 128 8.28 0.85 8.51
N LEU A 129 7.57 0.83 7.38
CA LEU A 129 7.03 -0.40 6.83
C LEU A 129 8.14 -1.41 6.49
N LYS A 130 9.22 -0.97 5.84
CA LYS A 130 10.37 -1.84 5.52
C LYS A 130 11.08 -2.34 6.79
N GLU A 131 11.23 -1.51 7.80
CA GLU A 131 11.80 -1.89 9.11
C GLU A 131 10.93 -2.94 9.81
N SER A 132 9.61 -2.72 9.88
CA SER A 132 8.67 -3.65 10.51
C SER A 132 8.62 -4.99 9.75
N TYR A 133 8.58 -4.97 8.42
CA TYR A 133 8.67 -6.17 7.59
C TYR A 133 9.94 -6.98 7.87
N LYS A 134 11.11 -6.32 7.91
CA LYS A 134 12.39 -6.97 8.22
C LYS A 134 12.39 -7.55 9.63
N LYS A 135 11.83 -6.83 10.61
CA LYS A 135 11.68 -7.31 11.98
C LYS A 135 10.85 -8.60 12.02
N SER A 136 9.69 -8.66 11.36
CA SER A 136 8.88 -9.89 11.29
C SER A 136 9.65 -11.06 10.69
N PHE A 137 10.43 -10.82 9.64
CA PHE A 137 11.28 -11.84 9.04
C PHE A 137 12.38 -12.34 9.99
N THR A 138 13.10 -11.44 10.63
CA THR A 138 14.17 -11.78 11.58
C THR A 138 13.62 -12.48 12.82
N THR A 139 12.48 -12.04 13.37
CA THR A 139 11.84 -12.71 14.50
C THR A 139 11.45 -14.15 14.14
N ARG A 140 10.91 -14.37 12.94
CA ARG A 140 10.61 -15.72 12.46
C ARG A 140 11.88 -16.57 12.33
N LEU A 141 12.99 -15.97 11.90
CA LEU A 141 14.28 -16.66 11.81
C LEU A 141 14.79 -17.08 13.18
N ILE A 142 14.77 -16.18 14.17
CA ILE A 142 15.23 -16.46 15.54
C ILE A 142 14.39 -17.56 16.20
N ASN A 143 13.07 -17.58 15.95
CA ASN A 143 12.16 -18.53 16.56
C ASN A 143 12.09 -19.89 15.83
N SER A 144 12.86 -20.09 14.76
CA SER A 144 12.86 -21.33 14.00
C SER A 144 14.07 -22.18 14.35
N THR A 145 13.89 -23.50 14.31
CA THR A 145 14.99 -24.47 14.33
C THR A 145 15.63 -24.69 12.95
N ASP A 146 15.03 -24.12 11.90
CA ASP A 146 15.53 -24.21 10.53
C ASP A 146 16.79 -23.35 10.33
N SER A 147 17.66 -23.77 9.41
CA SER A 147 18.74 -22.89 8.95
C SER A 147 18.19 -21.68 8.18
N VAL A 148 18.99 -20.60 8.10
CA VAL A 148 18.66 -19.43 7.26
C VAL A 148 18.31 -19.85 5.82
N LYS A 149 19.04 -20.82 5.27
CA LYS A 149 18.84 -21.31 3.90
C LYS A 149 17.49 -22.03 3.75
N ASP A 150 17.08 -22.80 4.75
CA ASP A 150 15.81 -23.53 4.71
C ASP A 150 14.61 -22.60 4.85
N LEU A 151 14.70 -21.60 5.73
CA LEU A 151 13.67 -20.57 5.83
C LEU A 151 13.55 -19.75 4.57
N GLN A 152 14.68 -19.37 3.95
CA GLN A 152 14.65 -18.67 2.67
C GLN A 152 13.97 -19.50 1.58
N ARG A 153 14.14 -20.83 1.57
CA ARG A 153 13.44 -21.74 0.64
C ARG A 153 11.95 -21.86 0.94
N LYS A 154 11.57 -21.85 2.22
CA LYS A 154 10.16 -21.88 2.66
C LYS A 154 9.46 -20.53 2.53
N PHE A 155 10.21 -19.43 2.42
CA PHE A 155 9.66 -18.09 2.24
C PHE A 155 9.05 -17.95 0.85
N ASN A 156 7.82 -17.45 0.80
CA ASN A 156 7.02 -17.38 -0.43
C ASN A 156 6.10 -16.15 -0.35
N ILE A 157 5.39 -15.88 -1.44
CA ILE A 157 4.47 -14.74 -1.56
C ILE A 157 3.41 -14.66 -0.45
N LYS A 158 2.92 -15.79 0.09
CA LYS A 158 1.99 -15.78 1.23
C LYS A 158 2.65 -15.11 2.43
N ASN A 159 3.87 -15.54 2.78
CA ASN A 159 4.61 -14.96 3.90
C ASN A 159 4.87 -13.46 3.66
N ALA A 160 5.25 -13.08 2.44
CA ALA A 160 5.49 -11.70 2.07
C ALA A 160 4.23 -10.83 2.24
N ILE A 161 3.08 -11.27 1.73
CA ILE A 161 1.79 -10.57 1.85
C ILE A 161 1.41 -10.36 3.31
N TYR A 162 1.47 -11.41 4.12
CA TYR A 162 1.10 -11.33 5.54
C TYR A 162 2.06 -10.43 6.32
N PHE A 163 3.36 -10.50 6.05
CA PHE A 163 4.34 -9.61 6.68
C PHE A 163 4.16 -8.16 6.24
N SER A 164 3.84 -7.90 4.98
CA SER A 164 3.55 -6.55 4.49
C SER A 164 2.28 -5.98 5.13
N ALA A 165 1.23 -6.79 5.30
CA ALA A 165 0.02 -6.38 6.00
C ALA A 165 0.30 -6.04 7.47
N LEU A 166 0.98 -6.92 8.20
CA LEU A 166 1.38 -6.67 9.59
C LEU A 166 2.24 -5.41 9.72
N ALA A 167 3.19 -5.22 8.82
CA ALA A 167 4.05 -4.05 8.80
C ALA A 167 3.27 -2.75 8.53
N TRP A 168 2.21 -2.81 7.72
CA TRP A 168 1.35 -1.66 7.46
C TRP A 168 0.50 -1.27 8.67
N GLU A 169 -0.03 -2.26 9.39
CA GLU A 169 -0.74 -2.02 10.64
C GLU A 169 0.18 -1.48 11.75
N ASP A 170 1.44 -1.92 11.79
CA ASP A 170 2.43 -1.52 12.80
C ASP A 170 2.99 -0.10 12.60
N VAL A 171 2.79 0.52 11.42
CA VAL A 171 3.07 1.96 11.25
C VAL A 171 2.24 2.73 12.27
N LYS A 172 2.82 3.68 13.00
CA LYS A 172 2.08 4.43 14.03
C LYS A 172 1.32 5.59 13.41
N ASP A 173 0.17 5.94 14.00
CA ASP A 173 -0.60 7.14 13.59
C ASP A 173 0.26 8.40 13.68
N SER A 174 1.13 8.51 14.69
CA SER A 174 2.07 9.62 14.82
C SER A 174 3.08 9.68 13.67
N THR A 175 3.52 8.54 13.13
CA THR A 175 4.36 8.50 11.93
C THR A 175 3.61 9.03 10.73
N LEU A 176 2.34 8.62 10.56
CA LEU A 176 1.50 9.14 9.49
C LEU A 176 1.32 10.65 9.63
N MET A 177 0.88 11.15 10.78
CA MET A 177 0.68 12.58 11.02
C MET A 177 1.96 13.40 10.80
N ASN A 178 3.10 12.94 11.31
CA ASN A 178 4.37 13.65 11.19
C ASN A 178 4.86 13.74 9.74
N SER A 179 4.50 12.77 8.90
CA SER A 179 4.91 12.74 7.49
C SER A 179 4.36 13.92 6.68
N TRP A 180 3.26 14.52 7.13
CA TRP A 180 2.62 15.67 6.48
C TRP A 180 3.22 17.01 6.89
N ARG A 181 4.12 17.06 7.88
CA ARG A 181 4.68 18.33 8.40
C ARG A 181 5.54 19.11 7.41
N LYS A 182 5.99 18.45 6.33
CA LYS A 182 6.81 19.05 5.28
C LYS A 182 6.01 19.54 4.07
N LEU A 183 4.70 19.28 4.07
CA LEU A 183 3.75 19.76 3.07
C LEU A 183 3.15 21.10 3.54
#